data_AF-A0A7J8PXE1-F1
#
_entry.id   AF-A0A7J8PXE1-F1
#
_cell.length_a   1.000
_cell.length_b   1.000
_cell.length_c   1.000
_cell.angle_alpha   90.00
_cell.angle_beta   90.00
_cell.angle_gamma   90.00
#
_symmetry.space_group_name_H-M   'P 1'
#
loop_
_entity.id
_entity.type
_entity.pdbx_description
1 polymer ?
#
loop_
_entity_poly.entity_id
_entity_poly.type
_entity_poly.pdbx_seq_one_letter_code
_entity_poly.pdbx_strand_id
1 'polypeptide(L)'
;MVLKFTTKPNAPLMLDRSFRLLPSYSVLTCSLRTLPVGKVKRLYGLGPVCNFLTKNEDGVSLSTLSLLNQHQPPLTDRTSRRAGPDQQKIIMKSCYYLKGSAGRWNSIQQDQWWYSKLDKIFIKGMFDHSIFAMKKILEIYDGFEGLKTLVDVGGVEHVGGDMFASVPKGDTIFMKKCYEAVPDNGKMIVADSILPDYPDPSLATKVVGFFDCTLWATNHGRKERTEKEFEALATRFEP
;
A
#
# COMPACT_ATOMS: atom_id res chain seq x y z
N MET A 1 -10.95 -18.41 16.04
CA MET A 1 -11.79 -17.23 16.35
C MET A 1 -13.26 -17.63 16.27
N VAL A 2 -13.99 -17.65 17.39
CA VAL A 2 -15.44 -17.92 17.41
C VAL A 2 -16.15 -16.58 17.50
N LEU A 3 -16.75 -16.14 16.40
CA LEU A 3 -17.53 -14.91 16.37
C LEU A 3 -18.88 -15.14 17.05
N LYS A 4 -19.11 -14.52 18.21
CA LYS A 4 -20.41 -14.51 18.90
C LYS A 4 -21.27 -13.37 18.32
N PHE A 5 -22.26 -13.71 17.51
CA PHE A 5 -23.24 -12.74 16.99
C PHE A 5 -24.50 -12.79 17.86
N THR A 6 -24.69 -11.79 18.73
CA THR A 6 -25.78 -11.82 19.72
C THR A 6 -26.93 -10.86 19.43
N THR A 7 -26.90 -10.09 18.33
CA THR A 7 -27.90 -9.00 18.15
C THR A 7 -28.59 -8.94 16.78
N LYS A 8 -28.17 -9.71 15.77
CA LYS A 8 -28.79 -9.70 14.42
C LYS A 8 -29.07 -11.12 13.91
N PRO A 9 -30.34 -11.56 13.81
CA PRO A 9 -30.69 -12.94 13.49
C PRO A 9 -30.18 -13.41 12.11
N ASN A 10 -30.06 -12.50 11.14
CA ASN A 10 -29.56 -12.81 9.79
C ASN A 10 -28.04 -12.69 9.64
N ALA A 11 -27.31 -12.18 10.65
CA ALA A 11 -25.86 -11.97 10.54
C ALA A 11 -25.07 -13.25 10.22
N PRO A 12 -25.36 -14.42 10.81
CA PRO A 12 -24.66 -15.66 10.47
C PRO A 12 -24.81 -16.04 8.99
N LEU A 13 -26.00 -15.85 8.41
CA LEU A 13 -26.26 -16.16 7.00
C LEU A 13 -25.56 -15.18 6.06
N MET A 14 -25.58 -13.89 6.38
CA MET A 14 -24.87 -12.87 5.60
C MET A 14 -23.37 -13.14 5.55
N LEU A 15 -22.77 -13.48 6.70
CA LEU A 15 -21.34 -13.78 6.78
C LEU A 15 -20.98 -15.08 6.10
N ASP A 16 -21.80 -16.12 6.22
CA ASP A 16 -21.57 -17.36 5.47
C ASP A 16 -21.59 -17.11 3.95
N ARG A 17 -22.43 -16.20 3.45
CA ARG A 17 -22.41 -15.80 2.04
C ARG A 17 -21.15 -15.00 1.69
N SER A 18 -20.76 -14.04 2.53
CA SER A 18 -19.56 -13.23 2.30
C SER A 18 -18.27 -14.05 2.35
N PHE A 19 -18.17 -15.00 3.28
CA PHE A 19 -16.97 -15.82 3.46
C PHE A 19 -16.87 -16.98 2.48
N ARG A 20 -17.95 -17.34 1.77
CA ARG A 20 -17.94 -18.49 0.86
C ARG A 20 -16.90 -18.40 -0.27
N LEU A 21 -16.61 -17.19 -0.72
CA LEU A 21 -15.64 -16.94 -1.80
C LEU A 21 -14.19 -17.00 -1.31
N LEU A 22 -13.92 -16.62 -0.06
CA LEU A 22 -12.56 -16.47 0.45
C LEU A 22 -11.76 -17.79 0.46
N PRO A 23 -12.36 -18.97 0.71
CA PRO A 23 -11.68 -20.26 0.57
C PRO A 23 -11.27 -20.61 -0.86
N SER A 24 -11.99 -20.17 -1.90
CA SER A 24 -11.56 -20.47 -3.28
C SER A 24 -10.31 -19.69 -3.70
N TYR A 25 -9.98 -18.62 -2.95
CA TYR A 25 -8.75 -17.85 -3.08
C TYR A 25 -7.72 -18.18 -1.97
N SER A 26 -7.94 -19.27 -1.21
CA SER A 26 -7.07 -19.70 -0.10
C SER A 26 -6.88 -18.64 1.00
N VAL A 27 -7.76 -17.63 1.07
CA VAL A 27 -7.73 -16.61 2.12
C VAL A 27 -8.20 -17.20 3.45
N LEU A 28 -9.28 -17.99 3.39
CA LEU A 28 -9.79 -18.74 4.53
C LEU A 28 -9.70 -20.25 4.25
N THR A 29 -9.65 -21.06 5.30
CA THR A 29 -9.92 -22.50 5.19
C THR A 29 -11.41 -22.74 5.41
N CYS A 30 -11.98 -23.78 4.77
CA CYS A 30 -13.38 -24.14 4.95
C CYS A 30 -13.50 -25.65 5.16
N SER A 31 -14.22 -26.04 6.21
CA SER A 31 -14.58 -27.44 6.48
C SER A 31 -16.09 -27.57 6.61
N LEU A 32 -16.63 -28.69 6.16
CA LEU A 32 -18.05 -29.01 6.27
C LEU A 32 -18.27 -29.93 7.47
N ARG A 33 -19.26 -29.59 8.30
CA ARG A 33 -19.77 -30.47 9.35
C ARG A 33 -21.21 -30.84 9.05
N THR A 34 -21.47 -32.14 8.96
CA THR A 34 -22.82 -32.68 8.86
C THR A 34 -23.49 -32.60 10.23
N LEU A 35 -24.70 -32.06 10.26
CA LEU A 35 -25.56 -32.03 11.44
C LEU A 35 -26.65 -33.10 11.29
N PRO A 36 -27.29 -33.52 12.40
CA PRO A 36 -28.48 -34.34 12.34
C PRO A 36 -29.53 -33.72 11.40
N VAL A 37 -30.32 -34.56 10.72
CA VAL A 37 -31.36 -34.14 9.75
C VAL A 37 -30.81 -33.65 8.39
N GLY A 38 -29.63 -34.12 7.96
CA GLY A 38 -29.08 -33.85 6.62
C GLY A 38 -28.64 -32.41 6.37
N LYS A 39 -28.61 -31.57 7.41
CA LYS A 39 -28.14 -30.18 7.31
C LYS A 39 -26.61 -30.14 7.33
N VAL A 40 -26.03 -29.22 6.57
CA VAL A 40 -24.57 -29.01 6.52
C VAL A 40 -24.22 -27.64 7.07
N LYS A 41 -23.20 -27.57 7.92
CA LYS A 41 -22.63 -26.35 8.48
C LYS A 41 -21.21 -26.15 7.93
N ARG A 42 -20.93 -24.97 7.39
CA ARG A 42 -19.55 -24.54 7.05
C ARG A 42 -18.86 -23.97 8.29
N LEU A 43 -17.61 -24.35 8.49
CA LEU A 43 -16.71 -23.76 9.46
C LEU A 43 -15.53 -23.15 8.74
N TYR A 44 -15.25 -21.88 9.04
CA TYR A 44 -14.16 -21.14 8.44
C TYR A 44 -12.99 -21.00 9.41
N GLY A 45 -11.78 -21.22 8.93
CA GLY A 45 -10.53 -20.93 9.63
C GLY A 45 -9.70 -19.90 8.88
N LEU A 46 -8.71 -19.32 9.53
CA LEU A 46 -7.77 -18.40 8.88
C LEU A 46 -6.81 -19.20 7.99
N GLY A 47 -6.61 -18.74 6.75
CA GLY A 47 -5.55 -19.26 5.88
C GLY A 47 -4.21 -18.58 6.18
N PRO A 48 -3.09 -19.05 5.60
CA PRO A 48 -1.75 -18.48 5.85
C PRO A 48 -1.66 -16.98 5.54
N VAL A 49 -2.32 -16.52 4.48
CA VAL A 49 -2.33 -15.10 4.09
C VAL A 49 -2.96 -14.19 5.14
N CYS A 50 -3.84 -14.72 6.00
CA CYS A 50 -4.43 -13.94 7.08
C CYS A 50 -3.39 -13.42 8.08
N ASN A 51 -2.22 -14.05 8.21
CA ASN A 51 -1.13 -13.55 9.05
C ASN A 51 -0.66 -12.14 8.62
N PHE A 52 -0.84 -11.79 7.35
CA PHE A 52 -0.54 -10.45 6.83
C PHE A 52 -1.77 -9.53 6.81
N LEU A 53 -2.99 -10.07 6.90
CA LEU A 53 -4.25 -9.32 6.87
C LEU A 53 -4.80 -9.02 8.28
N THR A 54 -4.21 -9.59 9.31
CA THR A 54 -4.50 -9.31 10.72
C THR A 54 -3.30 -8.63 11.38
N LYS A 55 -3.55 -7.88 12.46
CA LYS A 55 -2.47 -7.24 13.21
C LYS A 55 -1.50 -8.28 13.77
N ASN A 56 -0.21 -8.07 13.54
CA ASN A 56 0.86 -8.85 14.15
C ASN A 56 1.21 -8.30 15.57
N GLU A 57 2.32 -8.76 16.15
CA GLU A 57 2.82 -8.32 17.46
C GLU A 57 3.18 -6.83 17.52
N ASP A 58 3.58 -6.22 16.40
CA ASP A 58 3.85 -4.77 16.31
C ASP A 58 2.56 -3.95 16.08
N GLY A 59 1.40 -4.61 16.00
CA GLY A 59 0.12 -3.97 15.71
C GLY A 59 -0.09 -3.54 14.26
N VAL A 60 0.79 -3.95 13.33
CA VAL A 60 0.73 -3.63 11.89
C VAL A 60 0.03 -4.72 11.09
N SER A 61 -0.59 -4.35 9.96
CA SER A 61 -1.29 -5.28 9.06
C SER A 61 -1.30 -4.73 7.63
N LEU A 62 -1.03 -5.56 6.62
CA LEU A 62 -1.14 -5.18 5.21
C LEU A 62 -2.59 -4.97 4.75
N SER A 63 -3.59 -5.25 5.60
CA SER A 63 -4.99 -4.93 5.31
C SER A 63 -5.24 -3.43 5.09
N THR A 64 -4.43 -2.55 5.68
CA THR A 64 -4.57 -1.09 5.53
C THR A 64 -4.24 -0.61 4.11
N LEU A 65 -3.27 -1.24 3.44
CA LEU A 65 -3.04 -1.04 2.00
C LEU A 65 -4.23 -1.50 1.16
N SER A 66 -4.86 -2.61 1.54
CA SER A 66 -6.06 -3.08 0.84
C SER A 66 -7.22 -2.08 0.99
N LEU A 67 -7.38 -1.50 2.20
CA LEU A 67 -8.38 -0.46 2.45
C LEU A 67 -8.12 0.80 1.64
N LEU A 68 -6.85 1.23 1.51
CA LEU A 68 -6.47 2.38 0.70
C LEU A 68 -6.90 2.19 -0.77
N ASN A 69 -6.60 1.03 -1.35
CA ASN A 69 -6.89 0.75 -2.75
C ASN A 69 -8.38 0.51 -3.04
N GLN A 70 -9.15 0.04 -2.05
CA GLN A 70 -10.58 -0.23 -2.19
C GLN A 70 -11.46 0.96 -1.81
N HIS A 71 -10.89 2.02 -1.21
CA HIS A 71 -11.70 3.16 -0.79
C HIS A 71 -12.21 3.94 -2.01
N GLN A 72 -13.52 3.83 -2.26
CA GLN A 72 -14.17 4.64 -3.28
C GLN A 72 -14.37 6.09 -2.80
N PRO A 73 -14.36 7.09 -3.68
CA PRO A 73 -14.75 8.44 -3.34
C PRO A 73 -16.25 8.47 -3.06
N PRO A 74 -16.72 9.39 -2.20
CA PRO A 74 -18.15 9.62 -2.07
C PRO A 74 -18.75 9.99 -3.43
N LEU A 75 -19.72 9.19 -3.89
CA LEU A 75 -20.43 9.35 -5.17
C LEU A 75 -21.36 10.59 -5.21
N THR A 76 -21.11 11.60 -4.38
CA THR A 76 -21.98 12.78 -4.22
C THR A 76 -21.79 13.82 -5.33
N ASP A 77 -20.76 13.70 -6.18
CA ASP A 77 -20.57 14.63 -7.29
C ASP A 77 -21.57 14.37 -8.43
N ARG A 78 -22.36 15.41 -8.78
CA ARG A 78 -23.28 15.45 -9.93
C ARG A 78 -22.57 15.09 -11.25
N THR A 79 -21.25 15.21 -11.35
CA THR A 79 -20.47 14.77 -12.53
C THR A 79 -20.39 13.25 -12.68
N SER A 80 -20.62 12.48 -11.62
CA SER A 80 -20.60 11.00 -11.62
C SER A 80 -21.74 10.39 -12.44
N ARG A 81 -22.89 11.09 -12.54
CA ARG A 81 -24.07 10.61 -13.28
C ARG A 81 -23.96 10.74 -14.80
N ARG A 82 -22.95 11.43 -15.34
CA ARG A 82 -22.76 11.61 -16.80
C ARG A 82 -21.76 10.61 -17.43
N ALA A 83 -21.17 9.71 -16.66
CA ALA A 83 -20.13 8.81 -17.17
C ALA A 83 -20.76 7.52 -17.73
N GLY A 84 -20.56 7.29 -19.03
CA GLY A 84 -20.84 6.01 -19.69
C GLY A 84 -19.92 4.87 -19.21
N PRO A 85 -20.13 3.64 -19.72
CA PRO A 85 -19.69 2.37 -19.12
C PRO A 85 -18.18 2.05 -19.18
N ASP A 86 -17.30 3.03 -19.38
CA ASP A 86 -15.85 2.79 -19.41
C ASP A 86 -15.28 2.67 -17.99
N GLN A 87 -14.99 1.45 -17.54
CA GLN A 87 -14.35 1.18 -16.24
C GLN A 87 -13.03 1.95 -16.03
N GLN A 88 -12.29 2.25 -17.11
CA GLN A 88 -11.06 3.06 -17.06
C GLN A 88 -11.31 4.50 -16.55
N LYS A 89 -12.48 5.10 -16.84
CA LYS A 89 -12.82 6.45 -16.36
C LYS A 89 -13.16 6.47 -14.87
N ILE A 90 -13.64 5.37 -14.31
CA ILE A 90 -14.01 5.27 -12.88
C ILE A 90 -12.75 5.14 -12.03
N ILE A 91 -11.80 4.29 -12.45
CA ILE A 91 -10.49 4.13 -11.78
C ILE A 91 -9.72 5.45 -11.83
N MET A 92 -9.60 6.09 -13.01
CA MET A 92 -8.91 7.38 -13.12
C MET A 92 -9.58 8.50 -12.33
N LYS A 93 -10.91 8.52 -12.20
CA LYS A 93 -11.60 9.55 -11.43
C LYS A 93 -11.44 9.37 -9.92
N SER A 94 -11.42 8.14 -9.41
CA SER A 94 -11.09 7.87 -8.01
C SER A 94 -9.70 8.39 -7.64
N CYS A 95 -8.76 8.31 -8.58
CA CYS A 95 -7.39 8.77 -8.42
C CYS A 95 -7.18 10.27 -8.68
N TYR A 96 -8.04 10.93 -9.48
CA TYR A 96 -8.03 12.40 -9.65
C TYR A 96 -8.23 13.15 -8.33
N TYR A 97 -8.88 12.54 -7.32
CA TYR A 97 -9.04 13.13 -6.00
C TYR A 97 -7.76 13.06 -5.14
N LEU A 98 -6.80 12.17 -5.46
CA LEU A 98 -5.48 12.19 -4.83
C LEU A 98 -4.60 13.34 -5.34
N LYS A 99 -4.95 14.03 -6.45
CA LYS A 99 -4.30 15.32 -6.79
C LYS A 99 -4.42 16.37 -5.69
N GLY A 100 -5.45 16.27 -4.84
CA GLY A 100 -5.62 17.14 -3.69
C GLY A 100 -4.47 17.08 -2.69
N SER A 101 -3.67 16.01 -2.69
CA SER A 101 -2.54 15.86 -1.75
C SER A 101 -1.23 16.51 -2.20
N ALA A 102 -1.14 17.06 -3.42
CA ALA A 102 0.09 17.68 -3.91
C ALA A 102 -0.09 19.06 -4.59
N GLY A 103 -1.30 19.59 -4.71
CA GLY A 103 -1.46 20.95 -5.23
C GLY A 103 -2.88 21.32 -5.60
N ARG A 104 -3.61 21.91 -4.65
CA ARG A 104 -4.62 22.98 -4.78
C ARG A 104 -5.61 22.85 -3.61
N TRP A 105 -5.15 23.32 -2.45
CA TRP A 105 -5.97 23.52 -1.26
C TRP A 105 -6.80 24.78 -1.49
N ASN A 106 -8.09 24.63 -1.76
CA ASN A 106 -9.16 25.59 -1.41
C ASN A 106 -10.44 25.24 -2.17
N SER A 107 -11.27 24.38 -1.57
CA SER A 107 -12.74 24.56 -1.46
C SER A 107 -13.40 23.24 -1.04
N ILE A 108 -14.37 23.34 -0.12
CA ILE A 108 -15.34 22.33 0.34
C ILE A 108 -14.97 21.64 1.67
N GLN A 109 -15.50 22.18 2.77
CA GLN A 109 -15.43 21.61 4.13
C GLN A 109 -15.92 20.16 4.23
N GLN A 110 -16.82 19.73 3.33
CA GLN A 110 -17.34 18.36 3.29
C GLN A 110 -16.33 17.36 2.70
N ASP A 111 -15.38 17.82 1.89
CA ASP A 111 -14.29 17.00 1.37
C ASP A 111 -13.13 16.91 2.38
N GLN A 112 -12.99 17.87 3.28
CA GLN A 112 -11.87 17.95 4.22
C GLN A 112 -11.83 16.81 5.26
N TRP A 113 -13.00 16.37 5.75
CA TRP A 113 -13.10 15.18 6.61
C TRP A 113 -12.74 13.89 5.85
N TRP A 114 -13.20 13.79 4.61
CA TRP A 114 -12.97 12.66 3.71
C TRP A 114 -11.49 12.53 3.39
N TYR A 115 -10.85 13.64 3.03
CA TYR A 115 -9.40 13.72 2.82
C TYR A 115 -8.63 13.43 4.10
N SER A 116 -9.02 13.96 5.25
CA SER A 116 -8.37 13.64 6.53
C SER A 116 -8.48 12.15 6.88
N LYS A 117 -9.58 11.50 6.52
CA LYS A 117 -9.75 10.05 6.70
C LYS A 117 -8.88 9.25 5.74
N LEU A 118 -8.84 9.63 4.47
CA LEU A 118 -7.96 8.98 3.48
C LEU A 118 -6.48 9.18 3.82
N ASP A 119 -6.09 10.37 4.25
CA ASP A 119 -4.73 10.69 4.65
C ASP A 119 -4.28 9.80 5.81
N LYS A 120 -5.13 9.65 6.85
CA LYS A 120 -4.87 8.69 7.94
C LYS A 120 -4.73 7.25 7.46
N ILE A 121 -5.55 6.83 6.50
CA ILE A 121 -5.47 5.47 5.92
C ILE A 121 -4.21 5.31 5.07
N PHE A 122 -3.83 6.34 4.32
CA PHE A 122 -2.63 6.38 3.48
C PHE A 122 -1.37 6.32 4.33
N ILE A 123 -1.23 7.23 5.30
CA ILE A 123 -0.11 7.29 6.23
C ILE A 123 0.01 5.95 6.97
N LYS A 124 -1.09 5.41 7.49
CA LYS A 124 -1.08 4.11 8.16
C LYS A 124 -0.72 2.97 7.22
N GLY A 125 -1.24 2.98 5.99
CA GLY A 125 -0.94 1.96 4.98
C GLY A 125 0.54 1.93 4.60
N MET A 126 1.14 3.11 4.40
CA MET A 126 2.57 3.25 4.14
C MET A 126 3.40 2.84 5.35
N PHE A 127 3.03 3.28 6.57
CA PHE A 127 3.72 2.90 7.80
C PHE A 127 3.71 1.38 8.02
N ASP A 128 2.53 0.75 7.97
CA ASP A 128 2.39 -0.70 8.17
C ASP A 128 3.25 -1.46 7.14
N HIS A 129 3.20 -1.07 5.86
CA HIS A 129 3.99 -1.68 4.80
C HIS A 129 5.50 -1.53 5.03
N SER A 130 5.96 -0.34 5.41
CA SER A 130 7.38 -0.08 5.68
C SER A 130 7.90 -0.92 6.84
N ILE A 131 7.10 -1.17 7.89
CA ILE A 131 7.52 -2.07 8.98
C ILE A 131 7.74 -3.50 8.46
N PHE A 132 6.83 -4.04 7.63
CA PHE A 132 7.02 -5.37 7.03
C PHE A 132 8.27 -5.43 6.14
N ALA A 133 8.46 -4.43 5.27
CA ALA A 133 9.60 -4.37 4.37
C ALA A 133 10.92 -4.22 5.14
N MET A 134 11.00 -3.28 6.08
CA MET A 134 12.22 -3.01 6.83
C MET A 134 12.62 -4.15 7.74
N LYS A 135 11.68 -4.86 8.37
CA LYS A 135 12.02 -6.08 9.13
C LYS A 135 12.73 -7.10 8.24
N LYS A 136 12.25 -7.31 7.02
CA LYS A 136 12.89 -8.23 6.07
C LYS A 136 14.21 -7.70 5.52
N ILE A 137 14.34 -6.41 5.27
CA ILE A 137 15.60 -5.80 4.84
C ILE A 137 16.67 -5.99 5.94
N LEU A 138 16.35 -5.68 7.20
CA LEU A 138 17.29 -5.81 8.32
C LEU A 138 17.70 -7.27 8.62
N GLU A 139 16.90 -8.25 8.21
CA GLU A 139 17.26 -9.68 8.31
C GLU A 139 18.31 -10.11 7.27
N ILE A 140 18.39 -9.44 6.11
CA ILE A 140 19.17 -9.91 4.94
C ILE A 140 20.21 -8.91 4.43
N TYR A 141 20.16 -7.66 4.88
CA TYR A 141 21.02 -6.57 4.41
C TYR A 141 21.88 -6.03 5.54
N ASP A 142 23.19 -6.24 5.42
CA ASP A 142 24.23 -5.83 6.36
C ASP A 142 24.79 -4.43 6.08
N GLY A 143 24.38 -3.78 4.99
CA GLY A 143 24.95 -2.49 4.57
C GLY A 143 24.65 -1.30 5.50
N PHE A 144 23.95 -1.54 6.61
CA PHE A 144 23.78 -0.58 7.71
C PHE A 144 24.81 -0.75 8.84
N GLU A 145 25.56 -1.84 8.87
CA GLU A 145 26.57 -2.10 9.91
C GLU A 145 27.71 -1.09 9.85
N GLY A 146 28.14 -0.59 11.01
CA GLY A 146 29.24 0.36 11.12
C GLY A 146 28.92 1.81 10.72
N LEU A 147 27.68 2.12 10.33
CA LEU A 147 27.25 3.49 10.07
C LEU A 147 27.17 4.31 11.36
N LYS A 148 27.71 5.54 11.36
CA LYS A 148 27.58 6.46 12.51
C LYS A 148 26.31 7.31 12.41
N THR A 149 25.94 7.73 11.20
CA THR A 149 24.76 8.55 10.93
C THR A 149 23.98 8.01 9.73
N LEU A 150 22.69 7.75 9.92
CA LEU A 150 21.75 7.39 8.85
C LEU A 150 20.66 8.47 8.77
N VAL A 151 20.43 9.01 7.57
CA VAL A 151 19.35 9.98 7.32
C VAL A 151 18.26 9.28 6.50
N ASP A 152 17.07 9.12 7.06
CA ASP A 152 15.89 8.63 6.35
C ASP A 152 15.15 9.80 5.69
N VAL A 153 15.16 9.86 4.37
CA VAL A 153 14.58 10.96 3.61
C VAL A 153 13.24 10.54 3.02
N GLY A 154 12.19 11.20 3.50
CA GLY A 154 10.81 10.82 3.18
C GLY A 154 10.25 9.75 4.12
N GLY A 155 10.88 9.54 5.28
CA GLY A 155 10.33 8.74 6.37
C GLY A 155 8.94 9.19 6.81
N VAL A 156 8.17 8.26 7.40
CA VAL A 156 6.75 8.45 7.72
C VAL A 156 6.51 9.22 9.03
N GLU A 157 7.57 9.49 9.81
CA GLU A 157 7.51 10.50 10.86
C GLU A 157 7.55 11.88 10.21
N HIS A 158 6.49 12.65 10.42
CA HIS A 158 6.30 13.97 9.84
C HIS A 158 7.30 14.97 10.45
N VAL A 159 8.57 14.90 10.02
CA VAL A 159 9.53 15.99 10.24
C VAL A 159 9.10 17.13 9.32
N GLY A 160 8.62 18.22 9.90
CA GLY A 160 8.23 19.40 9.11
C GLY A 160 9.42 19.91 8.28
N GLY A 161 9.26 19.94 6.96
CA GLY A 161 10.29 20.39 6.02
C GLY A 161 9.93 20.02 4.58
N ASP A 162 10.56 20.69 3.61
CA ASP A 162 10.47 20.34 2.19
C ASP A 162 11.75 19.61 1.77
N MET A 163 11.64 18.33 1.44
CA MET A 163 12.76 17.50 0.99
C MET A 163 13.35 17.95 -0.37
N PHE A 164 12.63 18.79 -1.12
CA PHE A 164 13.15 19.44 -2.33
C PHE A 164 13.88 20.76 -2.02
N ALA A 165 13.78 21.28 -0.79
CA ALA A 165 14.50 22.47 -0.36
C ALA A 165 15.84 22.13 0.29
N SER A 166 15.88 21.14 1.19
CA SER A 166 17.14 20.63 1.75
C SER A 166 16.98 19.27 2.41
N VAL A 167 18.08 18.51 2.46
CA VAL A 167 18.18 17.23 3.15
C VAL A 167 19.35 17.32 4.15
N PRO A 168 19.17 16.89 5.42
CA PRO A 168 20.25 16.84 6.39
C PRO A 168 21.41 15.93 5.92
N LYS A 169 22.65 16.35 6.17
CA LYS A 169 23.83 15.54 5.84
C LYS A 169 23.97 14.37 6.81
N GLY A 170 24.36 13.20 6.32
CA GLY A 170 24.74 12.03 7.11
C GLY A 170 25.61 11.05 6.30
N ASP A 171 26.20 10.06 6.98
CA ASP A 171 27.12 9.11 6.35
C ASP A 171 26.42 8.18 5.35
N THR A 172 25.12 7.96 5.54
CA THR A 172 24.27 7.22 4.62
C THR A 172 22.89 7.84 4.58
N ILE A 173 22.28 7.79 3.40
CA ILE A 173 20.93 8.31 3.19
C ILE A 173 20.04 7.19 2.66
N PHE A 174 19.04 6.81 3.45
CA PHE A 174 18.00 5.84 3.10
C PHE A 174 16.84 6.59 2.48
N MET A 175 16.46 6.25 1.25
CA MET A 175 15.57 7.15 0.53
C MET A 175 14.67 6.45 -0.48
N LYS A 176 13.44 6.96 -0.59
CA LYS A 176 12.53 6.65 -1.71
C LYS A 176 12.59 7.68 -2.84
N LYS A 177 12.97 8.93 -2.57
CA LYS A 177 13.20 10.00 -3.58
C LYS A 177 14.07 11.16 -3.08
N CYS A 178 15.24 11.37 -3.72
CA CYS A 178 16.07 12.59 -3.87
C CYS A 178 17.57 12.21 -3.96
N TYR A 179 18.32 12.77 -4.90
CA TYR A 179 19.71 12.37 -5.19
C TYR A 179 20.76 13.39 -4.72
N GLU A 180 20.33 14.59 -4.30
CA GLU A 180 21.21 15.76 -4.11
C GLU A 180 21.85 15.86 -2.70
N ALA A 181 21.60 14.89 -1.82
CA ALA A 181 21.95 14.99 -0.40
C ALA A 181 23.21 14.22 0.01
N VAL A 182 23.72 13.35 -0.86
CA VAL A 182 24.77 12.40 -0.53
C VAL A 182 26.11 13.14 -0.47
N PRO A 183 26.88 13.06 0.64
CA PRO A 183 28.24 13.60 0.66
C PRO A 183 29.14 12.83 -0.32
N ASP A 184 30.26 13.42 -0.74
CA ASP A 184 31.18 12.85 -1.76
C ASP A 184 31.70 11.43 -1.45
N ASN A 185 31.66 11.01 -0.17
CA ASN A 185 32.03 9.66 0.30
C ASN A 185 30.86 8.91 0.98
N GLY A 186 29.63 9.41 0.84
CA GLY A 186 28.43 8.83 1.44
C GLY A 186 27.83 7.73 0.58
N LYS A 187 27.08 6.83 1.22
CA LYS A 187 26.31 5.79 0.52
C LYS A 187 24.85 6.20 0.39
N MET A 188 24.30 6.10 -0.82
CA MET A 188 22.85 6.13 -1.03
C MET A 188 22.29 4.71 -0.99
N ILE A 189 21.24 4.51 -0.20
CA ILE A 189 20.49 3.25 -0.18
C ILE A 189 19.07 3.55 -0.66
N VAL A 190 18.72 2.99 -1.82
CA VAL A 190 17.37 3.06 -2.38
C VAL A 190 16.66 1.74 -2.12
N ALA A 191 15.53 1.80 -1.41
CA ALA A 191 14.64 0.66 -1.21
C ALA A 191 13.37 0.87 -2.04
N ASP A 192 13.34 0.29 -3.24
CA ASP A 192 12.19 0.35 -4.13
C ASP A 192 11.97 -0.96 -4.88
N SER A 193 10.81 -1.09 -5.52
CA SER A 193 10.52 -2.24 -6.38
C SER A 193 11.28 -2.11 -7.70
N ILE A 194 11.76 -3.24 -8.21
CA ILE A 194 12.37 -3.31 -9.55
C ILE A 194 11.35 -3.92 -10.51
N LEU A 195 11.03 -3.18 -11.57
CA LEU A 195 10.20 -3.67 -12.66
C LEU A 195 11.04 -4.62 -13.52
N PRO A 196 10.63 -5.89 -13.72
CA PRO A 196 11.38 -6.79 -14.57
C PRO A 196 11.31 -6.35 -16.03
N ASP A 197 12.40 -6.55 -16.78
CA ASP A 197 12.48 -6.24 -18.22
C ASP A 197 11.40 -6.97 -19.04
N TYR A 198 10.97 -8.15 -18.58
CA TYR A 198 9.93 -8.96 -19.21
C TYR A 198 8.87 -9.37 -18.19
N PRO A 199 7.57 -9.24 -18.53
CA PRO A 199 6.51 -9.68 -17.64
C PRO A 199 6.46 -11.20 -17.56
N ASP A 200 6.19 -11.71 -16.37
CA ASP A 200 6.00 -13.12 -16.09
C ASP A 200 4.80 -13.33 -15.12
N PRO A 201 4.24 -14.55 -15.01
CA PRO A 201 3.03 -14.79 -14.22
C PRO A 201 3.24 -14.86 -12.70
N SER A 202 4.46 -14.65 -12.20
CA SER A 202 4.78 -14.69 -10.78
C SER A 202 4.02 -13.63 -9.98
N LEU A 203 3.88 -13.88 -8.68
CA LEU A 203 3.27 -12.92 -7.76
C LEU A 203 4.11 -11.65 -7.63
N ALA A 204 5.44 -11.76 -7.66
CA ALA A 204 6.33 -10.61 -7.58
C ALA A 204 6.06 -9.63 -8.72
N THR A 205 6.05 -10.11 -9.97
CA THR A 205 5.79 -9.28 -11.15
C THR A 205 4.39 -8.70 -11.16
N LYS A 206 3.38 -9.45 -10.69
CA LYS A 206 2.01 -8.93 -10.52
C LYS A 206 1.93 -7.82 -9.48
N VAL A 207 2.67 -7.92 -8.37
CA VAL A 207 2.70 -6.90 -7.31
C VAL A 207 3.38 -5.63 -7.82
N VAL A 208 4.53 -5.74 -8.48
CA VAL A 208 5.22 -4.57 -9.04
C VAL A 208 4.38 -3.91 -10.14
N GLY A 209 3.77 -4.70 -11.03
CA GLY A 209 2.84 -4.19 -12.03
C GLY A 209 1.60 -3.51 -11.43
N PHE A 210 1.07 -4.04 -10.31
CA PHE A 210 0.00 -3.39 -9.55
C PHE A 210 0.44 -2.04 -8.98
N PHE A 211 1.66 -1.93 -8.43
CA PHE A 211 2.21 -0.66 -7.98
C PHE A 211 2.42 0.33 -9.13
N ASP A 212 2.95 -0.12 -10.27
CA ASP A 212 3.13 0.74 -11.45
C ASP A 212 1.80 1.28 -11.98
N CYS A 213 0.78 0.43 -12.08
CA CYS A 213 -0.57 0.86 -12.46
C CYS A 213 -1.16 1.86 -11.44
N THR A 214 -0.89 1.66 -10.15
CA THR A 214 -1.32 2.58 -9.09
C THR A 214 -0.59 3.91 -9.19
N LEU A 215 0.72 3.91 -9.42
CA LEU A 215 1.53 5.11 -9.64
C LEU A 215 1.06 5.87 -10.87
N TRP A 216 0.86 5.19 -11.99
CA TRP A 216 0.34 5.78 -13.21
C TRP A 216 -1.02 6.46 -12.99
N ALA A 217 -1.92 5.79 -12.26
CA ALA A 217 -3.25 6.32 -12.00
C ALA A 217 -3.25 7.53 -11.05
N THR A 218 -2.34 7.56 -10.06
CA THR A 218 -2.38 8.52 -8.94
C THR A 218 -1.33 9.64 -9.03
N ASN A 219 -0.24 9.44 -9.75
CA ASN A 219 0.92 10.31 -9.78
C ASN A 219 1.40 10.55 -11.22
N HIS A 220 1.01 11.67 -11.84
CA HIS A 220 1.39 11.97 -13.22
C HIS A 220 2.91 11.94 -13.42
N GLY A 221 3.34 11.19 -14.45
CA GLY A 221 4.75 11.05 -14.83
C GLY A 221 5.57 10.13 -13.92
N ARG A 222 4.96 9.48 -12.92
CA ARG A 222 5.62 8.45 -12.11
C ARG A 222 5.37 7.06 -12.70
N LYS A 223 6.38 6.22 -12.55
CA LYS A 223 6.40 4.81 -12.91
C LYS A 223 7.36 4.06 -12.00
N GLU A 224 7.17 2.76 -11.90
CA GLU A 224 8.21 1.83 -11.47
C GLU A 224 9.32 1.79 -12.52
N ARG A 225 10.53 1.36 -12.11
CA ARG A 225 11.72 1.39 -12.96
C ARG A 225 12.38 0.04 -13.04
N THR A 226 12.97 -0.22 -14.20
CA THR A 226 13.90 -1.34 -14.38
C THR A 226 15.22 -1.06 -13.66
N GLU A 227 16.00 -2.12 -13.43
CA GLU A 227 17.35 -1.99 -12.86
C GLU A 227 18.23 -1.03 -13.67
N LYS A 228 18.23 -1.17 -15.01
CA LYS A 228 18.96 -0.29 -15.94
C LYS A 228 18.55 1.17 -15.81
N GLU A 229 17.29 1.45 -15.52
CA GLU A 229 16.81 2.82 -15.31
C GLU A 229 17.27 3.38 -13.96
N PHE A 230 17.41 2.54 -12.92
CA PHE A 230 18.03 2.95 -11.67
C PHE A 230 19.54 3.18 -11.84
N GLU A 231 20.25 2.31 -12.55
CA GLU A 231 21.66 2.50 -12.91
C GLU A 231 21.86 3.81 -13.67
N ALA A 232 21.06 4.07 -14.71
CA ALA A 232 21.11 5.30 -15.49
C ALA A 232 20.80 6.55 -14.65
N LEU A 233 19.93 6.41 -13.63
CA LEU A 233 19.70 7.49 -12.67
C LEU A 233 20.94 7.72 -11.79
N ALA A 234 21.55 6.66 -11.27
CA ALA A 234 22.76 6.78 -10.46
C ALA A 234 23.90 7.47 -11.23
N THR A 235 24.13 7.10 -12.49
CA THR A 235 25.21 7.68 -13.33
C THR A 235 24.98 9.14 -13.71
N ARG A 236 23.73 9.64 -13.71
CA ARG A 236 23.44 11.06 -14.00
C ARG A 236 23.95 12.02 -12.92
N PHE A 237 24.33 11.48 -11.76
CA PHE A 237 24.79 12.25 -10.62
C PHE A 237 26.26 11.93 -10.26
N GLU A 238 26.96 11.14 -11.08
CA GLU A 238 28.42 11.11 -11.05
C GLU A 238 28.95 12.43 -11.64
N PRO A 239 29.90 13.11 -10.97
CA PRO A 239 30.44 14.39 -11.44
C PRO A 239 31.20 14.32 -12.78
#